data_AF-A0A1G3ULR9-F1
#
_entry.id   AF-A0A1G3ULR9-F1
#
_cell.length_a   1.000
_cell.length_b   1.000
_cell.length_c   1.000
_cell.angle_alpha   90.00
_cell.angle_beta   90.00
_cell.angle_gamma   90.00
#
_symmetry.space_group_name_H-M   'P 1'
#
loop_
_entity.id
_entity.type
_entity.pdbx_description
1 polymer ?
#
loop_
_entity_poly.entity_id
_entity_poly.type
_entity_poly.pdbx_seq_one_letter_code
_entity_poly.pdbx_strand_id
1 'polypeptide(L)' 'MYESPGDVLTIEELATYLKISKSSLYKIVREGKIPAQKVGRHWRFRKGAIDLWLEEPRVSKTDLGGDR' A
#
# COMPACT_ATOMS: atom_id res chain seq x y z
N MET A 1 -2.62 5.43 28.71
CA MET A 1 -2.81 6.21 27.47
C MET A 1 -2.35 5.31 26.34
N TYR A 2 -3.24 4.89 25.44
CA TYR A 2 -2.90 3.95 24.37
C TYR A 2 -1.98 4.66 23.38
N GLU A 3 -0.82 4.07 23.12
CA GLU A 3 0.06 4.42 21.99
C GLU A 3 -0.79 4.71 20.76
N SER A 4 -0.65 5.89 20.16
CA SER A 4 -1.36 6.30 18.95
C SER A 4 -1.24 5.19 17.88
N PRO A 5 -2.28 4.38 17.62
CA PRO A 5 -2.19 3.25 16.71
C PRO A 5 -2.43 3.65 15.23
N GLY A 6 -2.43 4.96 14.93
CA GLY A 6 -2.95 5.52 13.68
C GLY A 6 -2.04 5.44 12.46
N ASP A 7 -0.82 4.93 12.62
CA ASP A 7 0.19 5.00 11.56
C ASP A 7 0.35 3.71 10.77
N VAL A 8 -0.41 2.64 11.05
CA VAL A 8 -0.27 1.36 10.36
C VAL A 8 -1.58 0.92 9.73
N LEU A 9 -1.58 0.80 8.40
CA LEU A 9 -2.68 0.32 7.59
C LEU A 9 -2.53 -1.19 7.32
N THR A 10 -3.66 -1.86 7.23
CA THR A 10 -3.79 -3.19 6.62
C THR A 10 -3.82 -3.09 5.10
N ILE A 11 -3.74 -4.22 4.40
CA ILE A 11 -3.87 -4.24 2.94
C ILE A 11 -5.25 -3.76 2.46
N GLU A 12 -6.29 -3.97 3.27
CA GLU A 12 -7.65 -3.55 2.93
C GLU A 12 -7.79 -2.04 3.07
N GLU A 13 -7.31 -1.48 4.18
CA GLU A 13 -7.31 -0.04 4.41
C GLU A 13 -6.42 0.69 3.39
N LEU A 14 -5.25 0.12 3.06
CA LEU A 14 -4.38 0.71 2.06
C LEU A 14 -5.00 0.68 0.65
N ALA A 15 -5.71 -0.40 0.28
CA ALA A 15 -6.42 -0.47 -0.99
C ALA A 15 -7.48 0.63 -1.10
N THR A 16 -8.24 0.85 -0.01
CA THR A 16 -9.21 1.94 0.07
C THR A 16 -8.54 3.31 0.02
N TYR A 17 -7.42 3.49 0.75
CA TYR A 17 -6.67 4.73 0.80
C TYR A 17 -6.09 5.13 -0.56
N LEU A 18 -5.50 4.17 -1.29
CA LEU A 18 -4.95 4.36 -2.64
C LEU A 18 -6.01 4.32 -3.74
N LYS A 19 -7.27 3.98 -3.42
CA LYS A 19 -8.36 3.77 -4.37
C LYS A 19 -8.04 2.77 -5.48
N ILE A 20 -7.34 1.67 -5.13
CA ILE A 20 -7.04 0.58 -6.06
C ILE A 20 -7.64 -0.74 -5.56
N SER A 21 -7.82 -1.70 -6.47
CA SER A 21 -8.31 -3.03 -6.08
C SER A 21 -7.30 -3.78 -5.22
N LYS A 22 -7.80 -4.59 -4.27
CA LYS A 22 -6.95 -5.46 -3.43
C LYS A 22 -6.05 -6.35 -4.28
N SER A 23 -6.58 -6.86 -5.40
CA SER A 23 -5.84 -7.71 -6.35
C SER A 23 -4.63 -7.00 -6.94
N SER A 24 -4.79 -5.75 -7.38
CA SER A 24 -3.66 -4.93 -7.87
C SER A 24 -2.68 -4.60 -6.75
N LEU A 25 -3.17 -4.24 -5.56
CA LEU A 25 -2.31 -3.98 -4.41
C LEU A 25 -1.48 -5.21 -4.02
N TYR A 26 -2.07 -6.42 -4.02
CA TYR A 26 -1.33 -7.66 -3.77
C TYR A 26 -0.21 -7.89 -4.79
N LYS A 27 -0.41 -7.56 -6.07
CA LYS A 27 0.66 -7.64 -7.08
C LYS A 27 1.79 -6.67 -6.75
N ILE A 28 1.48 -5.40 -6.50
CA ILE A 28 2.46 -4.35 -6.18
C ILE A 28 3.27 -4.71 -4.92
N VAL A 29 2.61 -5.24 -3.90
CA VAL A 29 3.25 -5.70 -2.65
C VAL A 29 4.17 -6.89 -2.90
N ARG A 30 3.75 -7.86 -3.72
CA ARG A 30 4.59 -9.01 -4.10
C ARG A 30 5.79 -8.61 -4.95
N GLU A 31 5.64 -7.59 -5.79
CA GLU A 31 6.72 -7.01 -6.58
C GLU A 31 7.66 -6.12 -5.74
N GLY A 32 7.31 -5.80 -4.49
CA GLY A 32 8.12 -4.95 -3.62
C GLY A 32 8.15 -3.48 -4.04
N LYS A 33 7.18 -3.03 -4.83
CA LYS A 33 7.11 -1.66 -5.37
C LYS A 33 6.55 -0.62 -4.39
N ILE A 34 6.03 -1.06 -3.25
CA ILE A 34 5.40 -0.23 -2.22
C ILE A 34 5.99 -0.58 -0.85
N PRO A 35 6.20 0.39 0.06
CA PRO A 35 6.75 0.10 1.38
C PRO A 35 5.76 -0.72 2.22
N ALA A 36 6.06 -2.01 2.35
CA ALA A 36 5.23 -3.00 3.03
C ALA A 36 6.08 -3.81 4.01
N GLN A 37 5.55 -4.06 5.21
CA GLN A 37 6.20 -4.88 6.22
C GLN A 37 5.35 -6.13 6.47
N LYS A 38 5.98 -7.31 6.36
CA LYS A 38 5.34 -8.58 6.70
C LYS A 38 5.48 -8.83 8.20
N VAL A 39 4.36 -8.84 8.91
CA VAL A 39 4.30 -9.10 10.35
C VAL A 39 3.48 -10.38 10.56
N GLY A 40 4.19 -11.47 10.84
CA GLY A 40 3.60 -12.81 10.89
C GLY A 40 2.97 -13.21 9.56
N ARG A 41 1.64 -13.38 9.57
CA ARG A 41 0.84 -13.74 8.37
C ARG A 41 0.25 -12.54 7.63
N HIS A 42 0.38 -11.33 8.16
CA HIS A 42 -0.29 -10.16 7.60
C HIS A 42 0.71 -9.13 7.09
N TRP A 43 0.30 -8.41 6.05
CA TRP A 43 1.00 -7.21 5.60
C TRP A 43 0.52 -5.99 6.39
N ARG A 44 1.48 -5.14 6.71
CA ARG A 44 1.31 -3.90 7.45
C ARG A 44 2.03 -2.79 6.71
N PHE A 45 1.40 -1.63 6.62
CA PHE A 45 1.86 -0.52 5.82
C PHE A 45 1.90 0.71 6.69
N ARG A 46 3.06 1.33 6.86
CA ARG A 46 3.12 2.56 7.62
C ARG A 46 2.55 3.69 6.78
N LYS A 47 1.50 4.36 7.26
CA LYS A 47 0.85 5.49 6.57
C LYS A 47 1.88 6.54 6.17
N GLY A 48 2.73 6.99 7.09
CA GLY A 48 3.79 7.96 6.77
C GLY A 48 4.79 7.47 5.70
N ALA A 49 5.09 6.17 5.64
CA ALA A 49 5.93 5.63 4.57
C ALA A 49 5.20 5.57 3.22
N ILE A 50 3.89 5.31 3.24
CA ILE A 50 3.04 5.37 2.04
C ILE A 50 2.90 6.81 1.54
N ASP A 51 2.64 7.78 2.42
CA ASP A 51 2.56 9.21 2.09
C ASP A 51 3.87 9.65 1.41
N LEU A 52 5.02 9.37 2.02
CA LEU A 52 6.33 9.69 1.42
C LEU A 52 6.55 9.00 0.07
N TRP A 53 6.11 7.75 -0.07
CA TRP A 53 6.19 7.02 -1.34
C TRP A 53 5.28 7.60 -2.43
N LEU A 54 4.13 8.15 -2.06
CA LEU A 54 3.23 8.87 -2.97
C LEU A 54 3.80 10.23 -3.39
N GLU A 55 4.52 10.90 -2.48
CA GLU A 55 5.20 12.16 -2.75
C GLU A 55 6.42 11.98 -3.66
N GLU A 56 7.04 10.79 -3.66
CA GLU A 56 8.09 10.48 -4.62
C GLU A 56 7.51 10.39 -6.05
N PRO A 57 7.97 11.22 -7.01
CA PRO A 57 7.56 11.13 -8.41
C PRO A 57 8.23 9.93 -9.10
N ARG A 58 7.96 8.72 -8.61
CA ARG A 58 8.29 7.49 -9.33
C ARG A 58 7.18 7.27 -10.33
N VAL A 59 7.36 7.85 -11.52
CA VAL A 59 6.55 7.60 -12.72
C VAL A 59 6.54 6.09 -12.99
N SER A 60 5.64 5.39 -12.31
CA SER A 60 5.42 3.97 -12.47
C SER A 60 4.46 3.81 -13.63
N LYS A 61 5.03 3.99 -14.83
CA LYS A 61 4.41 3.67 -16.10
C LYS A 61 4.09 2.18 -16.11
N THR A 62 2.93 1.77 -15.62
CA THR A 62 2.43 0.41 -15.82
C THR A 62 0.92 0.42 -15.83
N ASP A 63 0.41 0.38 -17.05
CA ASP A 63 -0.75 -0.42 -17.44
C ASP A 63 -2.08 -0.07 -16.75
N LEU A 64 -2.75 0.96 -17.28
CA LEU A 64 -4.21 1.01 -17.34
C LEU A 64 -4.70 -0.07 -18.33
N GLY A 65 -4.42 -1.33 -18.00
CA GLY A 65 -4.90 -2.50 -18.70
C GLY A 65 -6.09 -3.08 -17.95
N GLY A 66 -7.28 -2.70 -18.42
CA GLY A 66 -8.48 -3.54 -18.39
C GLY A 66 -9.13 -3.79 -17.04
N ASP A 67 -10.22 -3.06 -16.80
CA ASP A 67 -11.47 -3.71 -16.39
C ASP A 67 -12.62 -2.93 -17.03
N ARG A 68 -13.63 -3.68 -17.46
CA ARG A 68 -14.65 -3.32 -18.43
C ARG A 68 -15.99 -3.17 -17.71
#